data_AF-A0A1W9QFD7-F1
#
_entry.id   AF-A0A1W9QFD7-F1
#
_cell.length_a   1.000
_cell.length_b   1.000
_cell.length_c   1.000
_cell.angle_alpha   90.00
_cell.angle_beta   90.00
_cell.angle_gamma   90.00
#
_symmetry.space_group_name_H-M   'P 1'
#
loop_
_entity.id
_entity.type
_entity.pdbx_description
1 polymer ?
#
loop_
_entity_poly.entity_id
_entity_poly.type
_entity_poly.pdbx_seq_one_letter_code
_entity_poly.pdbx_strand_id
1 'polypeptide(L)'
;MSQTTQTTQSRPGQMTAVMRAVAPTGPKVLRVGVLVGGRVIEERVIRDRVNVTVGPSEKNMFVFSGGPIRSSHVLFELVSGEYVLNFTDGMTGRVALPTGVSDLEVLRGQARRNSSGAYQVRLTEESRGKVTIGETSFLFQFVAAPPVQPRPQLPVAVTRGASGVDWNTTIIAAFAFLVHFMGIGAMYSDWLDPIVDEQASLAGLVDTLNQLPPPPPVEEQPEEVEPEETAEAPAQEEAKPAQASSGESTKTPEPGAGGKLNAAQTAALSNQLEQFSMATLAALGSTGPATAGVLTGGDVPTGLLDAAAASSAGVGVGSTLNLGGGGGAVKPGTSGGLGTIGSTTTSTGSGSTGTATAVEGPKGNVSASTQVAAGSVSDASRVVAGMTAGFRRCYNQALEQNPDASGSIRLSIKVGPGGEVQSVTATPSGNLPPSVVTCVQARAQAAQFAPPEGGSAVINVPVSFVKQ
;
A
#
# COMPACT_ATOMS: atom_id res chain seq x y z
N MET A 1 -1.31 -9.46 72.01
CA MET A 1 -0.96 -8.37 71.06
C MET A 1 -0.23 -9.02 69.90
N SER A 2 -0.93 -9.30 68.80
CA SER A 2 -0.34 -9.94 67.63
C SER A 2 -0.60 -9.01 66.45
N GLN A 3 0.44 -8.31 65.99
CA GLN A 3 0.38 -7.45 64.81
C GLN A 3 0.51 -8.33 63.56
N THR A 4 -0.50 -8.27 62.70
CA THR A 4 -0.50 -8.90 61.38
C THR A 4 0.14 -7.95 60.38
N THR A 5 1.34 -8.26 59.92
CA THR A 5 2.01 -7.53 58.83
C THR A 5 1.41 -7.98 57.50
N GLN A 6 0.64 -7.11 56.84
CA GLN A 6 0.16 -7.33 55.47
C GLN A 6 1.29 -7.04 54.47
N THR A 7 1.79 -8.07 53.80
CA THR A 7 2.73 -7.95 52.69
C THR A 7 1.94 -7.69 51.40
N THR A 8 1.92 -6.46 50.91
CA THR A 8 1.35 -6.11 49.59
C THR A 8 2.23 -6.69 48.47
N GLN A 9 1.70 -7.68 47.75
CA GLN A 9 2.27 -8.19 46.50
C GLN A 9 2.25 -7.10 45.41
N SER A 10 3.42 -6.56 45.09
CA SER A 10 3.63 -5.70 43.93
C SER A 10 3.63 -6.56 42.65
N ARG A 11 2.66 -6.33 41.77
CA ARG A 11 2.61 -6.93 40.43
C ARG A 11 3.65 -6.23 39.52
N PRO A 12 4.51 -6.97 38.80
CA PRO A 12 5.42 -6.36 37.83
C PRO A 12 4.61 -5.88 36.61
N GLY A 13 4.69 -4.60 36.29
CA GLY A 13 4.13 -4.05 35.04
C GLY A 13 3.39 -2.71 35.13
N GLN A 14 3.25 -2.10 36.31
CA GLN A 14 2.76 -0.72 36.40
C GLN A 14 3.95 0.24 36.23
N MET A 15 4.00 0.95 35.10
CA MET A 15 4.89 2.10 34.92
C MET A 15 4.65 3.06 36.09
N THR A 16 5.63 3.18 36.98
CA THR A 16 5.52 4.06 38.14
C THR A 16 5.34 5.50 37.65
N ALA A 17 4.47 6.26 38.32
CA ALA A 17 4.17 7.67 38.01
C ALA A 17 5.41 8.58 37.92
N VAL A 18 6.58 8.09 38.37
CA VAL A 18 7.88 8.73 38.31
C VAL A 18 8.45 8.82 36.88
N MET A 19 7.98 7.99 35.94
CA MET A 19 8.38 8.09 34.52
C MET A 19 7.55 9.13 33.73
N ARG A 20 6.58 9.81 34.35
CA ARG A 20 5.67 10.74 33.63
C ARG A 20 6.20 12.17 33.47
N ALA A 21 7.38 12.52 33.98
CA ALA A 21 7.88 13.88 33.82
C ALA A 21 9.41 13.98 33.89
N VAL A 22 10.12 13.36 32.94
CA VAL A 22 11.42 13.93 32.56
C VAL A 22 11.11 15.13 31.68
N ALA A 23 11.09 16.31 32.29
CA ALA A 23 11.07 17.55 31.51
C ALA A 23 12.28 17.52 30.56
N PRO A 24 12.09 17.71 29.25
CA PRO A 24 13.19 17.68 28.30
C PRO A 24 14.21 18.78 28.65
N THR A 25 15.39 18.38 29.12
CA THR A 25 16.49 19.27 29.54
C THR A 25 17.39 19.71 28.37
N GLY A 26 16.86 19.70 27.15
CA GLY A 26 17.60 20.04 25.94
C GLY A 26 17.21 21.41 25.37
N PRO A 27 18.09 22.05 24.58
CA PRO A 27 17.75 23.26 23.84
C PRO A 27 16.49 23.02 23.00
N LYS A 28 15.61 24.02 22.90
CA LYS A 28 14.43 23.89 22.04
C LYS A 28 14.87 23.73 20.58
N VAL A 29 14.09 22.94 19.85
CA VAL A 29 14.26 22.62 18.44
C VAL A 29 13.18 23.29 17.61
N LEU A 30 13.49 23.56 16.35
CA LEU A 30 12.57 24.24 15.45
C LEU A 30 11.56 23.23 14.89
N ARG A 31 10.28 23.47 15.14
CA ARG A 31 9.17 22.72 14.53
C ARG A 31 8.54 23.59 13.46
N VAL A 32 8.49 23.10 12.23
CA VAL A 32 7.92 23.79 11.09
C VAL A 32 6.78 22.95 10.52
N GLY A 33 5.60 23.55 10.41
CA GLY A 33 4.45 23.02 9.70
C GLY A 33 4.27 23.76 8.39
N VAL A 34 4.08 23.03 7.30
CA VAL A 34 3.79 23.56 5.97
C VAL A 34 2.31 23.35 5.67
N LEU A 35 1.63 24.43 5.31
CA LEU A 35 0.21 24.44 5.01
C LEU A 35 0.00 24.96 3.59
N VAL A 36 -0.86 24.31 2.81
CA VAL A 36 -1.25 24.76 1.46
C VAL A 36 -2.77 24.86 1.42
N GLY A 37 -3.31 26.01 1.01
CA GLY A 37 -4.76 26.23 1.01
C GLY A 37 -5.42 26.06 2.39
N GLY A 38 -4.67 26.30 3.48
CA GLY A 38 -5.13 26.11 4.85
C GLY A 38 -5.08 24.67 5.37
N ARG A 39 -4.69 23.69 4.55
CA ARG A 39 -4.49 22.28 4.96
C ARG A 39 -3.03 22.04 5.31
N VAL A 40 -2.76 21.37 6.44
CA VAL A 40 -1.40 20.95 6.81
C VAL A 40 -0.98 19.81 5.87
N ILE A 41 0.07 20.06 5.08
CA ILE A 41 0.65 19.07 4.17
C ILE A 41 1.82 18.34 4.81
N GLU A 42 2.60 19.04 5.61
CA GLU A 42 3.81 18.50 6.23
C GLU A 42 4.01 19.16 7.60
N GLU A 43 4.51 18.38 8.55
CA GLU A 43 5.02 18.90 9.80
C GLU A 43 6.32 18.19 10.16
N ARG A 44 7.37 18.97 10.40
CA ARG A 44 8.71 18.43 10.68
C ARG A 44 9.30 19.11 11.91
N VAL A 45 9.78 18.29 12.84
CA VAL A 45 10.59 18.72 13.98
C VAL A 45 12.06 18.56 13.61
N ILE A 46 12.74 19.68 13.42
CA ILE A 46 14.14 19.75 12.98
C ILE A 46 15.02 19.69 14.23
N ARG A 47 15.48 18.48 14.56
CA ARG A 47 16.28 18.23 15.78
C ARG A 47 17.68 18.83 15.69
N ASP A 48 18.29 18.75 14.52
CA ASP A 48 19.62 19.28 14.27
C ASP A 48 19.53 20.80 14.09
N ARG A 49 20.41 21.56 14.77
CA ARG A 49 20.47 23.01 14.56
C ARG A 49 21.19 23.30 13.25
N VAL A 50 20.41 23.35 12.16
CA VAL A 50 20.87 23.61 10.79
C VAL A 50 20.01 24.69 10.12
N ASN A 51 20.54 25.22 9.00
CA ASN A 51 19.81 26.13 8.13
C ASN A 51 18.63 25.42 7.47
N VAL A 52 17.47 26.07 7.46
CA VAL A 52 16.25 25.56 6.85
C VAL A 52 16.00 26.26 5.54
N THR A 53 16.03 25.47 4.47
CA THR A 53 15.82 25.94 3.09
C THR A 53 14.43 25.57 2.58
N VAL A 54 13.84 26.49 1.81
CA VAL A 54 12.51 26.36 1.22
C VAL A 54 12.55 26.81 -0.24
N GLY A 55 11.73 26.19 -1.09
CA GLY A 55 11.58 26.56 -2.51
C GLY A 55 11.28 25.35 -3.40
N PRO A 56 11.20 25.54 -4.73
CA PRO A 56 10.81 24.48 -5.67
C PRO A 56 11.90 23.43 -5.95
N SER A 57 13.16 23.68 -5.56
CA SER A 57 14.24 22.69 -5.73
C SER A 57 14.11 21.54 -4.74
N GLU A 58 14.32 20.31 -5.22
CA GLU A 58 14.33 19.07 -4.42
C GLU A 58 15.43 19.04 -3.34
N LYS A 59 16.46 19.88 -3.48
CA LYS A 59 17.55 20.02 -2.48
C LYS A 59 17.11 20.77 -1.23
N ASN A 60 15.92 21.39 -1.23
CA ASN A 60 15.42 22.14 -0.08
C ASN A 60 14.87 21.22 1.00
N MET A 61 14.92 21.66 2.26
CA MET A 61 14.29 20.91 3.35
C MET A 61 12.77 20.83 3.19
N PHE A 62 12.14 21.93 2.75
CA PHE A 62 10.74 21.98 2.40
C PHE A 62 10.59 22.37 0.94
N VAL A 63 10.10 21.41 0.15
CA VAL A 63 9.89 21.57 -1.28
C VAL A 63 8.45 21.99 -1.50
N PHE A 64 8.25 23.10 -2.20
CA PHE A 64 6.92 23.54 -2.60
C PHE A 64 6.99 24.31 -3.93
N SER A 65 5.93 24.17 -4.70
CA SER A 65 5.74 24.90 -5.95
C SER A 65 4.75 26.03 -5.73
N GLY A 66 5.04 27.21 -6.28
CA GLY A 66 4.17 28.38 -6.22
C GLY A 66 4.71 29.53 -5.35
N GLY A 67 4.44 30.76 -5.78
CA GLY A 67 4.85 32.00 -5.10
C GLY A 67 6.16 32.63 -5.62
N PRO A 68 6.38 33.93 -5.35
CA PRO A 68 7.55 34.67 -5.83
C PRO A 68 8.79 34.39 -4.96
N ILE A 69 9.39 33.21 -5.13
CA ILE A 69 10.59 32.79 -4.39
C ILE A 69 11.69 32.23 -5.31
N ARG A 70 12.94 32.32 -4.85
CA ARG A 70 14.10 31.69 -5.51
C ARG A 70 13.97 30.15 -5.45
N SER A 71 14.69 29.47 -6.34
CA SER A 71 14.73 27.99 -6.38
C SER A 71 15.16 27.36 -5.06
N SER A 72 16.05 28.03 -4.33
CA SER A 72 16.42 27.73 -2.95
C SER A 72 16.54 29.03 -2.15
N HIS A 73 15.79 29.12 -1.05
CA HIS A 73 15.82 30.25 -0.13
C HIS A 73 16.01 29.74 1.29
N VAL A 74 17.01 30.26 2.01
CA VAL A 74 17.23 29.95 3.43
C VAL A 74 16.22 30.74 4.25
N LEU A 75 15.10 30.13 4.67
CA LEU A 75 14.06 30.79 5.45
C LEU A 75 14.49 30.98 6.91
N PHE A 76 15.08 29.95 7.52
CA PHE A 76 15.64 30.04 8.86
C PHE A 76 17.15 29.78 8.79
N GLU A 77 17.94 30.79 9.10
CA GLU A 77 19.41 30.70 9.12
C GLU A 77 19.89 30.60 10.56
N LEU A 78 20.81 29.68 10.83
CA LEU A 78 21.46 29.57 12.13
C LEU A 78 22.73 30.41 12.13
N VAL A 79 22.72 31.51 12.88
CA VAL A 79 23.85 32.42 13.03
C VAL A 79 24.26 32.47 14.49
N SER A 80 25.50 32.08 14.80
CA SER A 80 26.05 32.11 16.16
C SER A 80 25.20 31.37 17.22
N GLY A 81 24.49 30.31 16.82
CA GLY A 81 23.64 29.49 17.70
C GLY A 81 22.20 29.97 17.86
N GLU A 82 21.85 31.13 17.31
CA GLU A 82 20.50 31.67 17.25
C GLU A 82 19.92 31.54 15.84
N TYR A 83 18.59 31.39 15.75
CA TYR A 83 17.91 31.38 14.46
C TYR A 83 17.57 32.80 14.03
N VAL A 84 17.73 33.09 12.75
CA VAL A 84 17.33 34.32 12.10
C VAL A 84 16.32 33.97 11.01
N LEU A 85 15.18 34.63 11.03
CA LEU A 85 14.20 34.58 9.94
C LEU A 85 14.67 35.49 8.81
N ASN A 86 14.89 34.90 7.65
CA ASN A 86 15.14 35.61 6.40
C ASN A 86 13.83 35.65 5.60
N PHE A 87 13.27 36.82 5.35
CA PHE A 87 12.07 36.97 4.52
C PHE A 87 12.27 38.01 3.42
N THR A 88 11.50 37.92 2.35
CA THR A 88 11.59 38.84 1.19
C THR A 88 10.31 39.67 1.05
N ASP A 89 10.32 40.62 0.11
CA ASP A 89 9.19 41.51 -0.14
C ASP A 89 7.89 40.77 -0.53
N GLY A 90 8.01 39.58 -1.14
CA GLY A 90 6.90 38.72 -1.54
C GLY A 90 6.38 37.77 -0.44
N MET A 91 6.88 37.90 0.79
CA MET A 91 6.44 37.11 1.94
C MET A 91 5.57 37.96 2.87
N THR A 92 4.50 37.36 3.37
CA THR A 92 3.59 37.98 4.34
C THR A 92 3.48 37.11 5.57
N GLY A 93 2.95 37.63 6.68
CA GLY A 93 2.80 36.83 7.88
C GLY A 93 3.04 37.60 9.16
N ARG A 94 3.10 36.86 10.26
CA ARG A 94 3.12 37.40 11.62
C ARG A 94 4.05 36.59 12.49
N VAL A 95 4.88 37.28 13.26
CA VAL A 95 5.86 36.68 14.17
C VAL A 95 5.63 37.21 15.57
N ALA A 96 5.47 36.30 16.52
CA ALA A 96 5.53 36.59 17.95
C ALA A 96 7.00 36.54 18.37
N LEU A 97 7.52 37.71 18.74
CA LEU A 97 8.83 37.89 19.38
C LEU A 97 8.61 38.13 20.88
N PRO A 98 9.66 38.07 21.72
CA PRO A 98 9.54 38.42 23.14
C PRO A 98 9.01 39.84 23.38
N THR A 99 9.20 40.75 22.42
CA THR A 99 8.70 42.13 22.46
C THR A 99 7.22 42.27 22.10
N GLY A 100 6.58 41.22 21.60
CA GLY A 100 5.19 41.24 21.15
C GLY A 100 5.00 40.60 19.77
N VAL A 101 3.78 40.69 19.27
CA VAL A 101 3.38 40.13 17.99
C VAL A 101 3.44 41.21 16.92
N SER A 102 4.25 41.00 15.88
CA SER A 102 4.45 41.96 14.79
C SER A 102 4.23 41.29 13.44
N ASP A 103 3.61 42.03 12.51
CA ASP A 103 3.48 41.60 11.11
C ASP A 103 4.81 41.82 10.36
N LEU A 104 5.10 40.94 9.39
CA LEU A 104 6.36 41.00 8.61
C LEU A 104 6.51 42.33 7.85
N GLU A 105 5.40 42.96 7.48
CA GLU A 105 5.39 44.28 6.84
C GLU A 105 5.96 45.37 7.76
N VAL A 106 5.61 45.35 9.05
CA VAL A 106 6.15 46.30 10.05
C VAL A 106 7.62 45.98 10.33
N LEU A 107 7.96 44.69 10.47
CA LEU A 107 9.33 44.25 10.71
C LEU A 107 10.27 44.61 9.55
N ARG A 108 9.75 44.72 8.32
CA ARG A 108 10.51 45.12 7.14
C ARG A 108 11.21 46.47 7.30
N GLY A 109 10.57 47.43 7.97
CA GLY A 109 11.13 48.76 8.22
C GLY A 109 12.23 48.78 9.28
N GLN A 110 12.34 47.74 10.11
CA GLN A 110 13.28 47.65 11.23
C GLN A 110 14.36 46.58 11.01
N ALA A 111 14.14 45.65 10.08
CA ALA A 111 15.00 44.52 9.81
C ALA A 111 16.26 44.93 9.03
N ARG A 112 17.40 44.31 9.39
CA ARG A 112 18.64 44.44 8.60
C ARG A 112 18.50 43.62 7.32
N ARG A 113 19.06 44.10 6.21
CA ARG A 113 19.14 43.31 4.97
C ARG A 113 20.43 42.48 4.96
N ASN A 114 20.33 41.23 4.52
CA ASN A 114 21.48 40.37 4.29
C ASN A 114 22.07 40.56 2.87
N SER A 115 23.21 39.93 2.59
CA SER A 115 23.87 39.98 1.27
C SER A 115 22.99 39.47 0.12
N SER A 116 22.03 38.60 0.43
CA SER A 116 21.06 38.07 -0.54
C SER A 116 19.84 38.96 -0.76
N GLY A 117 19.78 40.12 -0.09
CA GLY A 117 18.68 41.08 -0.15
C GLY A 117 17.47 40.73 0.73
N ALA A 118 17.52 39.66 1.53
CA ALA A 118 16.44 39.29 2.44
C ALA A 118 16.51 40.09 3.76
N TYR A 119 15.35 40.35 4.35
CA TYR A 119 15.20 41.00 5.64
C TYR A 119 15.41 39.99 6.76
N GLN A 120 16.28 40.33 7.71
CA GLN A 120 16.68 39.51 8.83
C GLN A 120 16.01 39.95 10.13
N VAL A 121 15.32 39.02 10.77
CA VAL A 121 14.75 39.17 12.11
C VAL A 121 15.26 38.06 13.00
N ARG A 122 15.87 38.42 14.13
CA ARG A 122 16.37 37.45 15.12
C ARG A 122 15.20 36.74 15.79
N LEU A 123 15.31 35.42 15.92
CA LEU A 123 14.36 34.56 16.60
C LEU A 123 14.98 33.99 17.87
N THR A 124 14.17 33.94 18.92
CA THR A 124 14.51 33.34 20.22
C THR A 124 13.76 32.03 20.41
N GLU A 125 14.08 31.26 21.45
CA GLU A 125 13.37 30.00 21.77
C GLU A 125 11.91 30.19 22.22
N GLU A 126 11.44 31.42 22.36
CA GLU A 126 10.03 31.75 22.62
C GLU A 126 9.30 32.21 21.36
N SER A 127 10.05 32.45 20.28
CA SER A 127 9.50 32.95 19.03
C SER A 127 8.64 31.89 18.33
N ARG A 128 7.53 32.35 17.76
CA ARG A 128 6.61 31.53 16.97
C ARG A 128 5.93 32.39 15.94
N GLY A 129 5.52 31.83 14.81
CA GLY A 129 4.93 32.66 13.77
C GLY A 129 4.41 31.87 12.59
N LYS A 130 3.86 32.62 11.65
CA LYS A 130 3.40 32.14 10.35
C LYS A 130 4.02 33.02 9.28
N VAL A 131 4.64 32.40 8.28
CA VAL A 131 5.17 33.05 7.07
C VAL A 131 4.46 32.46 5.88
N THR A 132 3.82 33.29 5.06
CA THR A 132 3.05 32.89 3.89
C THR A 132 3.76 33.37 2.62
N ILE A 133 3.92 32.45 1.67
CA ILE A 133 4.61 32.62 0.39
C ILE A 133 3.67 32.10 -0.70
N GLY A 134 3.03 33.01 -1.43
CA GLY A 134 1.93 32.63 -2.33
C GLY A 134 0.80 31.95 -1.54
N GLU A 135 0.49 30.69 -1.88
CA GLU A 135 -0.55 29.88 -1.23
C GLU A 135 -0.01 29.00 -0.09
N THR A 136 1.31 28.92 0.06
CA THR A 136 1.98 28.08 1.06
C THR A 136 2.26 28.88 2.32
N SER A 137 1.91 28.35 3.48
CA SER A 137 2.16 28.95 4.79
C SER A 137 3.04 28.06 5.65
N PHE A 138 4.15 28.61 6.14
CA PHE A 138 5.08 28.01 7.08
C PHE A 138 4.75 28.49 8.49
N LEU A 139 4.20 27.61 9.31
CA LEU A 139 4.05 27.85 10.74
C LEU A 139 5.29 27.33 11.45
N PHE A 140 5.89 28.14 12.31
CA PHE A 140 7.07 27.73 13.07
C PHE A 140 6.90 28.02 14.56
N GLN A 141 7.51 27.16 15.37
CA GLN A 141 7.59 27.32 16.81
C GLN A 141 8.81 26.56 17.36
N PHE A 142 9.39 27.08 18.42
CA PHE A 142 10.43 26.37 19.18
C PHE A 142 9.78 25.48 20.24
N VAL A 143 9.99 24.18 20.12
CA VAL A 143 9.45 23.16 21.03
C VAL A 143 10.59 22.36 21.64
N ALA A 144 10.37 21.80 22.82
CA ALA A 144 11.36 20.89 23.38
C ALA A 144 11.46 19.62 22.51
N ALA A 145 12.69 19.14 22.29
CA ALA A 145 12.92 17.98 21.44
C ALA A 145 12.20 16.75 22.01
N PRO A 146 11.29 16.09 21.26
CA PRO A 146 10.69 14.85 21.70
C PRO A 146 11.77 13.80 21.91
N PRO A 147 11.72 13.02 23.02
CA PRO A 147 12.74 12.01 23.30
C PRO A 147 12.87 11.06 22.11
N VAL A 148 14.11 10.77 21.72
CA VAL A 148 14.38 9.80 20.66
C VAL A 148 13.98 8.43 21.21
N GLN A 149 12.84 7.90 20.76
CA GLN A 149 12.51 6.52 21.04
C GLN A 149 13.61 5.66 20.39
N PRO A 150 14.31 4.79 21.15
CA PRO A 150 15.26 3.88 20.55
C PRO A 150 14.52 3.09 19.48
N ARG A 151 15.11 2.97 18.29
CA ARG A 151 14.49 2.20 17.22
C ARG A 151 14.16 0.81 17.78
N PRO A 152 12.93 0.31 17.62
CA PRO A 152 12.57 -1.01 18.09
C PRO A 152 13.54 -2.01 17.46
N GLN A 153 14.41 -2.59 18.27
CA GLN A 153 15.26 -3.67 17.81
C GLN A 153 14.35 -4.88 17.70
N LEU A 154 14.26 -5.44 16.49
CA LEU A 154 13.52 -6.67 16.30
C LEU A 154 14.13 -7.74 17.22
N PRO A 155 13.31 -8.56 17.90
CA PRO A 155 13.82 -9.68 18.68
C PRO A 155 14.75 -10.52 17.82
N VAL A 156 15.87 -10.98 18.40
CA VAL A 156 16.88 -11.79 17.70
C VAL A 156 16.26 -13.04 17.05
N ALA A 157 15.10 -13.49 17.53
CA ALA A 157 14.31 -14.56 16.94
C ALA A 157 13.79 -14.26 15.52
N VAL A 158 13.53 -13.00 15.17
CA VAL A 158 13.02 -12.59 13.84
C VAL A 158 14.17 -12.28 12.87
N THR A 159 15.33 -11.83 13.38
CA THR A 159 16.50 -11.54 12.55
C THR A 159 17.35 -12.77 12.22
N ARG A 160 17.09 -13.94 12.83
CA ARG A 160 17.86 -15.18 12.60
C ARG A 160 17.61 -15.86 11.24
N GLY A 161 16.71 -15.36 10.39
CA GLY A 161 16.38 -16.01 9.11
C GLY A 161 16.51 -15.17 7.84
N ALA A 162 16.70 -13.86 7.95
CA ALA A 162 16.59 -12.94 6.80
C ALA A 162 17.94 -12.54 6.16
N SER A 163 19.07 -12.86 6.79
CA SER A 163 20.40 -12.42 6.33
C SER A 163 21.47 -13.51 6.32
N GLY A 164 21.10 -14.77 6.54
CA GLY A 164 22.01 -15.90 6.46
C GLY A 164 22.01 -16.43 5.03
N VAL A 165 23.08 -16.18 4.27
CA VAL A 165 23.33 -16.93 3.03
C VAL A 165 23.48 -18.39 3.43
N ASP A 166 22.60 -19.25 2.91
CA ASP A 166 22.69 -20.68 3.11
C ASP A 166 23.87 -21.21 2.28
N TRP A 167 25.02 -21.31 2.94
CA TRP A 167 26.26 -21.75 2.33
C TRP A 167 26.16 -23.17 1.77
N ASN A 168 25.32 -24.04 2.34
CA ASN A 168 25.18 -25.39 1.83
C ASN A 168 24.51 -25.38 0.45
N THR A 169 23.40 -24.67 0.30
CA THR A 169 22.73 -24.55 -1.01
C THR A 169 23.56 -23.75 -2.00
N THR A 170 24.27 -22.71 -1.56
CA THR A 170 25.17 -21.93 -2.40
C THR A 170 26.33 -22.78 -2.95
N ILE A 171 26.94 -23.62 -2.10
CA ILE A 171 28.01 -24.53 -2.51
C ILE A 171 27.47 -25.58 -3.50
N ILE A 172 26.31 -26.19 -3.21
CA ILE A 172 25.69 -27.17 -4.12
C ILE A 172 25.37 -26.53 -5.48
N ALA A 173 24.82 -25.31 -5.48
CA ALA A 173 24.51 -24.58 -6.71
C ALA A 173 25.78 -24.24 -7.51
N ALA A 174 26.86 -23.82 -6.84
CA ALA A 174 28.14 -23.55 -7.50
C ALA A 174 28.78 -24.80 -8.11
N PHE A 175 28.74 -25.94 -7.41
CA PHE A 175 29.22 -27.22 -7.95
C PHE A 175 28.36 -27.69 -9.12
N ALA A 176 27.04 -27.59 -9.00
CA ALA A 176 26.14 -27.92 -10.11
C ALA A 176 26.45 -27.06 -11.34
N PHE A 177 26.61 -25.75 -11.16
CA PHE A 177 26.98 -24.84 -12.25
C PHE A 177 28.29 -25.24 -12.92
N LEU A 178 29.34 -25.54 -12.14
CA LEU A 178 30.65 -25.93 -12.67
C LEU A 178 30.57 -27.25 -13.45
N VAL A 179 29.86 -28.26 -12.94
CA VAL A 179 29.68 -29.55 -13.63
C VAL A 179 28.93 -29.38 -14.96
N HIS A 180 27.88 -28.56 -14.99
CA HIS A 180 27.13 -28.32 -16.22
C HIS A 180 27.99 -27.56 -17.25
N PHE A 181 28.75 -26.55 -16.81
CA PHE A 181 29.67 -25.83 -17.69
C PHE A 181 30.82 -26.71 -18.20
N MET A 182 31.33 -27.62 -17.37
CA MET A 182 32.33 -28.60 -17.77
C MET A 182 31.78 -29.60 -18.79
N GLY A 183 30.53 -30.06 -18.61
CA GLY A 183 29.87 -30.96 -19.56
C GLY A 183 29.61 -30.31 -20.92
N ILE A 184 29.15 -29.05 -20.93
CA ILE A 184 29.00 -28.27 -22.16
C ILE A 184 30.38 -28.06 -22.80
N GLY A 185 31.38 -27.63 -22.03
CA GLY A 185 32.75 -27.45 -22.54
C GLY A 185 33.33 -28.72 -23.16
N ALA A 186 33.08 -29.90 -22.56
CA ALA A 186 33.54 -31.18 -23.09
C ALA A 186 32.83 -31.59 -24.40
N MET A 187 31.54 -31.24 -24.56
CA MET A 187 30.82 -31.50 -25.82
C MET A 187 31.30 -30.63 -26.97
N TYR A 188 31.70 -29.39 -26.70
CA TYR A 188 32.13 -28.42 -27.71
C TYR A 188 33.65 -28.28 -27.81
N SER A 189 34.42 -29.19 -27.20
CA SER A 189 35.88 -29.15 -27.26
C SER A 189 36.43 -30.29 -28.11
N ASP A 190 37.13 -29.91 -29.19
CA ASP A 190 37.95 -30.78 -30.04
C ASP A 190 39.05 -31.54 -29.27
N TRP A 191 39.21 -31.26 -27.97
CA TRP A 191 40.14 -31.95 -27.08
C TRP A 191 39.73 -33.40 -26.78
N LEU A 192 38.46 -33.76 -26.95
CA LEU A 192 37.95 -35.13 -26.76
C LEU A 192 37.71 -35.90 -28.07
N ASP A 193 37.92 -35.28 -29.23
CA ASP A 193 37.77 -35.94 -30.53
C ASP A 193 38.99 -36.87 -30.78
N PRO A 194 38.80 -38.15 -31.14
CA PRO A 194 39.91 -39.01 -31.56
C PRO A 194 40.73 -38.37 -32.68
N ILE A 195 42.05 -38.32 -32.51
CA ILE A 195 42.98 -37.85 -33.54
C ILE A 195 42.94 -38.86 -34.70
N VAL A 196 42.20 -38.54 -35.75
CA VAL A 196 42.24 -39.29 -37.01
C VAL A 196 43.49 -38.83 -37.77
N ASP A 197 44.49 -39.71 -37.93
CA ASP A 197 45.64 -39.43 -38.79
C ASP A 197 45.17 -39.30 -40.24
N GLU A 198 44.96 -38.05 -40.68
CA GLU A 198 44.47 -37.72 -42.02
C GLU A 198 45.33 -38.37 -43.11
N GLN A 199 46.63 -38.56 -42.86
CA GLN A 199 47.56 -39.15 -43.82
C GLN A 199 47.28 -40.63 -44.11
N ALA A 200 46.77 -41.39 -43.13
CA ALA A 200 46.40 -42.79 -43.32
C ALA A 200 45.07 -42.91 -44.09
N SER A 201 44.13 -42.00 -43.86
CA SER A 201 42.82 -41.99 -44.54
C SER A 201 42.92 -41.51 -46.01
N LEU A 202 43.76 -40.51 -46.27
CA LEU A 202 43.98 -39.96 -47.61
C LEU A 202 44.72 -40.94 -48.52
N ALA A 203 45.68 -41.71 -47.98
CA ALA A 203 46.38 -42.74 -48.75
C ALA A 203 45.44 -43.86 -49.23
N GLY A 204 44.51 -44.29 -48.37
CA GLY A 204 43.49 -45.30 -48.73
C GLY A 204 42.47 -44.80 -49.77
N LEU A 205 42.14 -43.51 -49.76
CA LEU A 205 41.23 -42.90 -50.73
C LEU A 205 41.88 -42.74 -52.12
N VAL A 206 43.17 -42.43 -52.17
CA VAL A 206 43.91 -42.31 -53.44
C VAL A 206 44.10 -43.68 -54.11
N ASP A 207 44.31 -44.74 -53.33
CA ASP A 207 44.43 -46.11 -53.85
C ASP A 207 43.10 -46.65 -54.41
N THR A 208 41.98 -46.30 -53.78
CA THR A 208 40.64 -46.67 -54.28
C THR A 208 40.23 -45.88 -55.53
N LEU A 209 40.66 -44.63 -55.67
CA LEU A 209 40.41 -43.83 -56.87
C LEU A 209 41.23 -44.34 -58.07
N ASN A 210 42.45 -44.84 -57.84
CA ASN A 210 43.30 -45.44 -58.87
C ASN A 210 42.85 -46.85 -59.31
N GLN A 211 41.98 -47.51 -58.55
CA GLN A 211 41.44 -48.85 -58.87
C GLN A 211 40.10 -48.82 -59.62
N LEU A 212 39.59 -47.64 -59.97
CA LEU A 212 38.38 -47.54 -60.80
C LEU A 212 38.73 -47.88 -62.26
N PRO A 213 38.10 -48.91 -62.88
CA PRO A 213 38.29 -49.20 -64.29
C PRO A 213 37.76 -48.05 -65.16
N PRO A 214 38.37 -47.78 -66.33
CA PRO A 214 37.95 -46.70 -67.20
C PRO A 214 36.50 -46.91 -67.67
N PRO A 215 35.69 -45.83 -67.74
CA PRO A 215 34.26 -45.95 -67.99
C PRO A 215 33.97 -46.53 -69.39
N PRO A 216 32.95 -47.41 -69.52
CA PRO A 216 32.46 -47.82 -70.82
C PRO A 216 31.84 -46.64 -71.58
N PRO A 217 31.78 -46.71 -72.94
CA PRO A 217 31.28 -45.62 -73.76
C PRO A 217 29.82 -45.29 -73.45
N VAL A 218 29.53 -44.00 -73.37
CA VAL A 218 28.20 -43.42 -73.21
C VAL A 218 27.37 -43.77 -74.44
N GLU A 219 26.33 -44.60 -74.28
CA GLU A 219 25.20 -44.61 -75.22
C GLU A 219 24.14 -43.63 -74.71
N GLU A 220 23.88 -42.64 -75.56
CA GLU A 220 22.97 -41.52 -75.40
C GLU A 220 21.51 -41.98 -75.26
N GLN A 221 20.74 -41.33 -74.38
CA GLN A 221 19.37 -40.91 -74.63
C GLN A 221 18.91 -39.89 -73.56
N PRO A 222 17.99 -38.98 -73.91
CA PRO A 222 18.19 -37.54 -73.78
C PRO A 222 17.41 -36.91 -72.62
N GLU A 223 17.74 -35.64 -72.38
CA GLU A 223 16.98 -34.63 -71.63
C GLU A 223 15.52 -34.98 -71.31
N GLU A 224 15.11 -34.84 -70.05
CA GLU A 224 14.06 -33.86 -69.72
C GLU A 224 13.90 -33.61 -68.20
N VAL A 225 13.88 -32.30 -67.89
CA VAL A 225 13.25 -31.55 -66.79
C VAL A 225 13.83 -31.58 -65.35
N GLU A 226 14.43 -30.43 -65.00
CA GLU A 226 14.33 -29.64 -63.74
C GLU A 226 12.96 -29.69 -62.99
N PRO A 227 12.80 -29.05 -61.81
CA PRO A 227 13.62 -28.98 -60.57
C PRO A 227 12.72 -29.04 -59.29
N GLU A 228 13.19 -28.45 -58.17
CA GLU A 228 12.55 -28.26 -56.83
C GLU A 228 12.76 -29.41 -55.82
N GLU A 229 13.07 -29.22 -54.54
CA GLU A 229 12.97 -28.12 -53.56
C GLU A 229 14.01 -28.44 -52.45
N THR A 230 14.81 -27.50 -51.95
CA THR A 230 14.62 -26.76 -50.67
C THR A 230 14.51 -27.70 -49.44
N ALA A 231 15.23 -27.58 -48.33
CA ALA A 231 15.96 -26.47 -47.74
C ALA A 231 16.93 -26.99 -46.67
N GLU A 232 18.03 -26.27 -46.53
CA GLU A 232 18.95 -26.26 -45.40
C GLU A 232 18.46 -25.31 -44.30
N ALA A 233 18.86 -25.58 -43.04
CA ALA A 233 19.29 -24.62 -42.01
C ALA A 233 19.66 -25.40 -40.72
N PRO A 234 20.50 -24.88 -39.78
CA PRO A 234 20.97 -23.50 -39.63
C PRO A 234 22.47 -23.27 -39.26
N ALA A 235 22.86 -22.01 -39.44
CA ALA A 235 23.83 -21.11 -38.77
C ALA A 235 24.18 -21.41 -37.28
N GLN A 236 25.24 -20.92 -36.62
CA GLN A 236 26.37 -19.97 -36.86
C GLN A 236 27.24 -19.99 -35.59
N GLU A 237 28.53 -19.62 -35.67
CA GLU A 237 29.30 -19.08 -34.53
C GLU A 237 30.05 -17.80 -34.94
N GLU A 238 30.14 -16.86 -33.99
CA GLU A 238 30.58 -15.47 -34.09
C GLU A 238 32.11 -15.25 -34.12
N ALA A 239 32.52 -14.09 -34.65
CA ALA A 239 33.76 -13.43 -34.24
C ALA A 239 33.64 -11.88 -34.21
N LYS A 240 34.18 -11.31 -33.12
CA LYS A 240 34.59 -9.93 -32.72
C LYS A 240 35.18 -9.01 -33.84
N PRO A 241 35.60 -7.71 -33.62
CA PRO A 241 35.59 -6.79 -32.46
C PRO A 241 35.39 -5.25 -32.74
N ALA A 242 35.39 -4.42 -31.66
CA ALA A 242 36.03 -3.09 -31.46
C ALA A 242 35.56 -1.74 -32.12
N GLN A 243 35.47 -0.73 -31.21
CA GLN A 243 35.87 0.70 -31.24
C GLN A 243 35.16 1.79 -32.09
N ALA A 244 34.53 2.72 -31.36
CA ALA A 244 34.62 4.19 -31.35
C ALA A 244 34.65 5.02 -32.67
N SER A 245 33.73 6.00 -32.79
CA SER A 245 34.01 7.45 -32.99
C SER A 245 32.74 8.23 -33.39
N SER A 246 32.61 9.46 -32.85
CA SER A 246 31.99 10.69 -33.43
C SER A 246 30.63 10.58 -34.16
N GLY A 247 29.59 11.34 -33.87
CA GLY A 247 29.56 12.78 -33.63
C GLY A 247 28.57 13.41 -34.63
N GLU A 248 27.54 14.07 -34.10
CA GLU A 248 26.85 15.26 -34.64
C GLU A 248 26.28 15.23 -36.09
N SER A 249 24.94 15.22 -36.22
CA SER A 249 24.15 16.42 -36.52
C SER A 249 22.70 16.06 -36.91
N THR A 250 21.77 16.65 -36.17
CA THR A 250 20.58 17.38 -36.63
C THR A 250 19.99 17.00 -38.00
N LYS A 251 18.75 16.46 -37.99
CA LYS A 251 17.67 16.93 -38.88
C LYS A 251 16.30 16.50 -38.34
N THR A 252 15.55 17.51 -37.93
CA THR A 252 14.09 17.53 -37.77
C THR A 252 13.39 17.04 -39.05
N PRO A 253 12.27 16.32 -38.94
CA PRO A 253 11.23 16.37 -39.95
C PRO A 253 10.03 17.17 -39.43
N GLU A 254 9.67 18.21 -40.18
CA GLU A 254 8.37 18.87 -40.10
C GLU A 254 7.20 17.92 -40.47
N PRO A 255 5.96 18.26 -40.06
CA PRO A 255 4.86 17.32 -40.00
C PRO A 255 4.17 17.11 -41.36
N GLY A 256 4.21 15.87 -41.84
CA GLY A 256 3.45 15.41 -43.00
C GLY A 256 2.00 15.09 -42.66
N ALA A 257 1.10 15.52 -43.55
CA ALA A 257 -0.34 15.37 -43.48
C ALA A 257 -0.80 13.91 -43.31
N GLY A 258 -1.54 13.65 -42.23
CA GLY A 258 -2.30 12.43 -41.98
C GLY A 258 -3.67 12.79 -41.41
N GLY A 259 -4.73 12.19 -41.95
CA GLY A 259 -6.13 12.54 -41.72
C GLY A 259 -6.47 12.78 -40.25
N LYS A 260 -6.93 14.00 -39.96
CA LYS A 260 -7.37 14.40 -38.63
C LYS A 260 -8.62 13.60 -38.28
N LEU A 261 -8.50 12.64 -37.38
CA LEU A 261 -9.63 12.18 -36.58
C LEU A 261 -10.29 13.43 -35.98
N ASN A 262 -11.60 13.59 -36.18
CA ASN A 262 -12.30 14.74 -35.62
C ASN A 262 -12.16 14.67 -34.09
N ALA A 263 -12.04 15.81 -33.41
CA ALA A 263 -11.90 15.89 -31.94
C ALA A 263 -12.99 15.07 -31.21
N ALA A 264 -14.18 14.95 -31.82
CA ALA A 264 -15.26 14.09 -31.33
C ALA A 264 -14.95 12.59 -31.41
N GLN A 265 -14.28 12.12 -32.47
CA GLN A 265 -13.88 10.72 -32.63
C GLN A 265 -12.69 10.38 -31.73
N THR A 266 -11.75 11.31 -31.55
CA THR A 266 -10.64 11.14 -30.60
C THR A 266 -11.14 11.10 -29.15
N ALA A 267 -12.13 11.94 -28.80
CA ALA A 267 -12.77 11.91 -27.49
C ALA A 267 -13.61 10.64 -27.26
N ALA A 268 -14.29 10.14 -28.30
CA ALA A 268 -15.03 8.88 -28.21
C ALA A 268 -14.07 7.70 -28.00
N LEU A 269 -12.93 7.69 -28.69
CA LEU A 269 -11.92 6.65 -28.57
C LEU A 269 -11.21 6.69 -27.20
N SER A 270 -10.90 7.89 -26.67
CA SER A 270 -10.33 8.02 -25.32
C SER A 270 -11.30 7.54 -24.24
N ASN A 271 -12.59 7.87 -24.35
CA ASN A 271 -13.62 7.37 -23.42
C ASN A 271 -13.77 5.85 -23.49
N GLN A 272 -13.62 5.27 -24.68
CA GLN A 272 -13.71 3.81 -24.87
C GLN A 272 -12.49 3.07 -24.32
N LEU A 273 -11.28 3.66 -24.45
CA LEU A 273 -10.05 3.17 -23.83
C LEU A 273 -10.08 3.28 -22.30
N GLU A 274 -10.68 4.33 -21.74
CA GLU A 274 -10.85 4.50 -20.28
C GLU A 274 -11.85 3.51 -19.70
N GLN A 275 -12.93 3.18 -20.42
CA GLN A 275 -13.83 2.10 -20.02
C GLN A 275 -13.17 0.73 -20.08
N PHE A 276 -12.35 0.48 -21.10
CA PHE A 276 -11.63 -0.78 -21.23
C PHE A 276 -10.54 -0.94 -20.16
N SER A 277 -9.84 0.15 -19.81
CA SER A 277 -8.81 0.16 -18.77
C SER A 277 -9.40 -0.01 -17.36
N MET A 278 -10.54 0.63 -17.07
CA MET A 278 -11.26 0.45 -15.81
C MET A 278 -11.86 -0.95 -15.67
N ALA A 279 -12.41 -1.51 -16.76
CA ALA A 279 -12.93 -2.88 -16.77
C ALA A 279 -11.81 -3.92 -16.60
N THR A 280 -10.63 -3.70 -17.21
CA THR A 280 -9.46 -4.57 -16.97
C THR A 280 -8.92 -4.42 -15.55
N LEU A 281 -8.87 -3.21 -14.99
CA LEU A 281 -8.45 -3.00 -13.61
C LEU A 281 -9.41 -3.64 -12.59
N ALA A 282 -10.72 -3.57 -12.85
CA ALA A 282 -11.75 -4.23 -12.05
C ALA A 282 -11.67 -5.77 -12.18
N ALA A 283 -11.35 -6.29 -13.36
CA ALA A 283 -11.13 -7.72 -13.58
C ALA A 283 -9.86 -8.23 -12.88
N LEU A 284 -8.76 -7.47 -12.91
CA LEU A 284 -7.49 -7.80 -12.21
C LEU A 284 -7.60 -7.70 -10.68
N GLY A 285 -8.52 -6.89 -10.16
CA GLY A 285 -8.82 -6.81 -8.72
C GLY A 285 -9.48 -8.07 -8.14
N SER A 286 -9.85 -9.05 -8.97
CA SER A 286 -10.58 -10.25 -8.55
C SER A 286 -9.74 -11.55 -8.51
N THR A 287 -8.46 -11.51 -8.88
CA THR A 287 -7.60 -12.71 -9.01
C THR A 287 -6.46 -12.77 -7.99
N GLY A 288 -6.79 -13.25 -6.79
CA GLY A 288 -5.87 -13.95 -5.89
C GLY A 288 -4.84 -13.13 -5.09
N PRO A 289 -4.18 -13.75 -4.08
CA PRO A 289 -3.33 -13.07 -3.11
C PRO A 289 -2.02 -12.47 -3.67
N ALA A 290 -1.72 -12.66 -4.95
CA ALA A 290 -0.56 -12.06 -5.62
C ALA A 290 -0.79 -10.59 -6.04
N THR A 291 -2.04 -10.14 -6.21
CA THR A 291 -2.36 -8.76 -6.64
C THR A 291 -2.60 -7.81 -5.46
N ALA A 292 -2.78 -8.35 -4.25
CA ALA A 292 -2.97 -7.56 -3.02
C ALA A 292 -1.75 -6.67 -2.69
N GLY A 293 -0.54 -7.10 -3.07
CA GLY A 293 0.70 -6.35 -2.85
C GLY A 293 0.87 -5.14 -3.78
N VAL A 294 0.22 -5.16 -4.96
CA VAL A 294 0.31 -4.07 -5.95
C VAL A 294 -0.54 -2.87 -5.53
N LEU A 295 -1.68 -3.10 -4.86
CA LEU A 295 -2.54 -2.04 -4.33
C LEU A 295 -2.03 -1.43 -3.01
N THR A 296 -1.22 -2.19 -2.25
CA THR A 296 -0.57 -1.69 -1.02
C THR A 296 0.80 -1.07 -1.27
N GLY A 297 1.46 -1.42 -2.39
CA GLY A 297 2.78 -0.92 -2.80
C GLY A 297 2.80 0.47 -3.45
N GLY A 298 1.65 1.01 -3.87
CA GLY A 298 1.56 2.39 -4.37
C GLY A 298 1.98 2.59 -5.84
N ASP A 299 2.24 1.53 -6.59
CA ASP A 299 2.66 1.61 -8.01
C ASP A 299 1.48 1.65 -9.01
N VAL A 300 0.25 1.92 -8.54
CA VAL A 300 -0.89 2.13 -9.44
C VAL A 300 -1.01 3.63 -9.72
N PRO A 301 -1.03 4.09 -10.99
CA PRO A 301 -1.15 5.51 -11.31
C PRO A 301 -2.46 6.08 -10.75
N THR A 302 -2.37 6.75 -9.60
CA THR A 302 -3.50 7.39 -8.92
C THR A 302 -4.08 8.53 -9.73
N GLY A 303 -3.37 9.00 -10.77
CA GLY A 303 -3.85 10.03 -11.70
C GLY A 303 -5.18 9.68 -12.39
N LEU A 304 -5.47 8.39 -12.64
CA LEU A 304 -6.76 7.96 -13.19
C LEU A 304 -7.88 7.97 -12.13
N LEU A 305 -7.55 7.70 -10.87
CA LEU A 305 -8.48 7.71 -9.76
C LEU A 305 -8.79 9.14 -9.29
N ASP A 306 -7.78 10.02 -9.30
CA ASP A 306 -7.92 11.46 -9.07
C ASP A 306 -8.66 12.13 -10.23
N ALA A 307 -8.44 11.71 -11.48
CA ALA A 307 -9.22 12.19 -12.63
C ALA A 307 -10.67 11.68 -12.61
N ALA A 308 -10.92 10.46 -12.15
CA ALA A 308 -12.27 9.93 -11.93
C ALA A 308 -12.97 10.58 -10.72
N ALA A 309 -12.22 11.01 -9.69
CA ALA A 309 -12.73 11.75 -8.55
C ALA A 309 -12.93 13.25 -8.82
N ALA A 310 -12.12 13.84 -9.71
CA ALA A 310 -12.20 15.23 -10.14
C ALA A 310 -13.16 15.45 -11.32
N SER A 311 -13.36 14.43 -12.16
CA SER A 311 -14.46 14.44 -13.12
C SER A 311 -15.76 14.22 -12.35
N SER A 312 -16.64 15.21 -12.38
CA SER A 312 -17.99 15.16 -11.84
C SER A 312 -18.91 14.18 -12.59
N ALA A 313 -18.33 13.18 -13.28
CA ALA A 313 -19.01 12.06 -13.90
C ALA A 313 -19.44 11.08 -12.81
N GLY A 314 -20.49 11.45 -12.08
CA GLY A 314 -21.19 10.54 -11.20
C GLY A 314 -21.66 9.33 -12.00
N VAL A 315 -21.15 8.15 -11.67
CA VAL A 315 -21.78 6.90 -12.07
C VAL A 315 -23.06 6.78 -11.28
N GLY A 316 -24.18 7.11 -11.93
CA GLY A 316 -25.51 6.89 -11.41
C GLY A 316 -26.16 5.66 -12.06
N VAL A 317 -26.85 4.88 -11.23
CA VAL A 317 -28.25 4.58 -11.48
C VAL A 317 -29.01 4.86 -10.16
N GLY A 318 -29.55 6.08 -10.06
CA GLY A 318 -30.42 6.54 -8.96
C GLY A 318 -29.90 7.76 -8.17
N SER A 319 -29.88 8.94 -8.78
CA SER A 319 -29.52 10.24 -8.16
C SER A 319 -30.47 10.61 -7.00
N THR A 320 -30.07 11.23 -5.88
CA THR A 320 -29.35 12.51 -5.76
C THR A 320 -28.63 12.62 -4.40
N LEU A 321 -27.36 13.05 -4.40
CA LEU A 321 -26.72 13.60 -3.20
C LEU A 321 -25.78 14.74 -3.62
N ASN A 322 -26.27 15.97 -3.44
CA ASN A 322 -25.46 17.18 -3.45
C ASN A 322 -24.88 17.36 -2.05
N LEU A 323 -23.56 17.21 -1.89
CA LEU A 323 -22.87 17.68 -0.68
C LEU A 323 -22.27 19.05 -0.95
N GLY A 324 -22.96 20.08 -0.46
CA GLY A 324 -22.43 21.44 -0.36
C GLY A 324 -21.26 21.50 0.63
N GLY A 325 -20.33 22.42 0.38
CA GLY A 325 -19.07 22.53 1.11
C GLY A 325 -19.22 22.93 2.58
N GLY A 326 -18.49 22.24 3.45
CA GLY A 326 -18.25 22.67 4.84
C GLY A 326 -17.95 21.52 5.80
N GLY A 327 -16.70 21.43 6.27
CA GLY A 327 -16.32 20.80 7.54
C GLY A 327 -16.33 19.27 7.62
N GLY A 328 -15.19 18.63 7.32
CA GLY A 328 -15.04 17.17 7.38
C GLY A 328 -15.09 16.57 8.80
N ALA A 329 -15.77 15.44 8.91
CA ALA A 329 -15.98 14.63 10.13
C ALA A 329 -14.77 13.81 10.59
N VAL A 330 -13.54 14.17 10.19
CA VAL A 330 -12.34 13.37 10.47
C VAL A 330 -11.27 14.25 11.11
N LYS A 331 -10.96 13.98 12.39
CA LYS A 331 -9.79 14.51 13.09
C LYS A 331 -8.69 13.43 13.11
N PRO A 332 -7.60 13.58 12.34
CA PRO A 332 -6.49 12.63 12.36
C PRO A 332 -5.83 12.62 13.75
N GLY A 333 -5.55 11.43 14.30
CA GLY A 333 -4.80 11.26 15.55
C GLY A 333 -5.60 10.71 16.74
N THR A 334 -6.89 10.42 16.59
CA THR A 334 -7.68 9.76 17.63
C THR A 334 -7.77 8.27 17.35
N SER A 335 -7.32 7.42 18.27
CA SER A 335 -7.39 5.96 18.14
C SER A 335 -8.83 5.47 18.40
N GLY A 336 -9.67 5.56 17.38
CA GLY A 336 -11.03 5.03 17.35
C GLY A 336 -11.30 4.44 15.99
N GLY A 337 -11.67 3.16 15.93
CA GLY A 337 -12.08 2.52 14.67
C GLY A 337 -13.32 3.18 14.07
N LEU A 338 -13.59 2.91 12.79
CA LEU A 338 -14.68 3.48 11.99
C LEU A 338 -16.07 3.46 12.67
N GLY A 339 -16.31 2.54 13.61
CA GLY A 339 -17.54 2.48 14.41
C GLY A 339 -17.70 3.57 15.49
N THR A 340 -16.71 4.45 15.69
CA THR A 340 -16.76 5.52 16.70
C THR A 340 -17.20 6.88 16.16
N ILE A 341 -17.37 7.01 14.83
CA ILE A 341 -17.66 8.26 14.10
C ILE A 341 -19.01 8.92 14.48
N GLY A 342 -19.82 8.30 15.34
CA GLY A 342 -21.06 8.90 15.86
C GLY A 342 -21.15 9.06 17.39
N SER A 343 -20.16 8.62 18.17
CA SER A 343 -20.32 8.46 19.64
C SER A 343 -19.55 9.45 20.51
N THR A 344 -18.70 10.31 19.95
CA THR A 344 -17.90 11.26 20.74
C THR A 344 -18.48 12.68 20.64
N THR A 345 -19.62 12.91 21.27
CA THR A 345 -20.18 14.25 21.52
C THR A 345 -20.40 14.48 23.00
N THR A 346 -19.31 14.74 23.71
CA THR A 346 -19.37 15.58 24.92
C THR A 346 -18.05 16.31 25.10
N SER A 347 -17.94 17.46 24.45
CA SER A 347 -17.08 18.54 24.93
C SER A 347 -17.93 19.80 25.03
N THR A 348 -18.13 20.21 26.27
CA THR A 348 -18.81 21.41 26.76
C THR A 348 -18.27 22.66 26.04
N GLY A 349 -19.01 23.12 25.04
CA GLY A 349 -18.76 24.37 24.34
C GLY A 349 -20.08 24.89 23.80
N SER A 350 -20.57 25.97 24.39
CA SER A 350 -21.83 26.62 24.03
C SER A 350 -21.77 27.16 22.59
N GLY A 351 -22.19 26.34 21.64
CA GLY A 351 -22.39 26.72 20.24
C GLY A 351 -23.38 25.74 19.63
N SER A 352 -24.62 26.18 19.48
CA SER A 352 -25.71 25.41 18.87
C SER A 352 -25.40 25.09 17.41
N THR A 353 -24.75 23.96 17.14
CA THR A 353 -24.78 23.31 15.83
C THR A 353 -26.01 22.41 15.77
N GLY A 354 -26.75 22.51 14.65
CA GLY A 354 -28.04 21.86 14.48
C GLY A 354 -28.00 20.38 14.83
N THR A 355 -29.04 19.91 15.53
CA THR A 355 -29.26 18.50 15.81
C THR A 355 -29.30 17.71 14.51
N ALA A 356 -28.26 16.91 14.26
CA ALA A 356 -28.26 15.95 13.16
C ALA A 356 -29.31 14.87 13.48
N THR A 357 -30.36 14.81 12.67
CA THR A 357 -31.31 13.69 12.71
C THR A 357 -30.57 12.46 12.23
N ALA A 358 -30.25 11.54 13.14
CA ALA A 358 -29.69 10.25 12.76
C ALA A 358 -30.71 9.53 11.88
N VAL A 359 -30.43 9.40 10.59
CA VAL A 359 -31.21 8.53 9.71
C VAL A 359 -30.85 7.11 10.12
N GLU A 360 -31.70 6.54 10.97
CA GLU A 360 -31.49 5.20 11.49
C GLU A 360 -31.69 4.19 10.35
N GLY A 361 -30.63 3.45 10.01
CA GLY A 361 -30.70 2.43 8.96
C GLY A 361 -31.70 1.31 9.30
N PRO A 362 -32.14 0.53 8.30
CA PRO A 362 -33.10 -0.55 8.51
C PRO A 362 -32.58 -1.54 9.56
N LYS A 363 -33.31 -1.68 10.67
CA LYS A 363 -32.97 -2.64 11.73
C LYS A 363 -33.65 -3.97 11.45
N GLY A 364 -32.87 -5.05 11.50
CA GLY A 364 -33.39 -6.40 11.42
C GLY A 364 -33.69 -6.99 12.80
N ASN A 365 -34.81 -7.69 12.94
CA ASN A 365 -35.05 -8.54 14.10
C ASN A 365 -34.63 -9.99 13.80
N VAL A 366 -34.05 -10.63 14.80
CA VAL A 366 -33.61 -12.03 14.72
C VAL A 366 -34.12 -12.76 15.94
N SER A 367 -34.80 -13.88 15.71
CA SER A 367 -35.21 -14.81 16.76
C SER A 367 -34.63 -16.19 16.47
N ALA A 368 -33.89 -16.72 17.44
CA ALA A 368 -33.38 -18.08 17.43
C ALA A 368 -34.07 -18.88 18.53
N SER A 369 -34.41 -20.13 18.24
CA SER A 369 -34.95 -21.06 19.23
C SER A 369 -34.13 -22.35 19.23
N THR A 370 -34.14 -23.08 20.34
CA THR A 370 -33.37 -24.32 20.49
C THR A 370 -34.30 -25.52 20.45
N GLN A 371 -33.98 -26.49 19.61
CA GLN A 371 -34.64 -27.79 19.54
C GLN A 371 -33.56 -28.87 19.61
N VAL A 372 -33.48 -29.58 20.72
CA VAL A 372 -32.49 -30.66 20.86
C VAL A 372 -33.01 -31.89 20.13
N ALA A 373 -32.29 -32.36 19.11
CA ALA A 373 -32.74 -33.45 18.24
C ALA A 373 -32.25 -34.82 18.74
N ALA A 374 -31.06 -34.89 19.33
CA ALA A 374 -30.50 -36.09 19.95
C ALA A 374 -29.46 -35.73 21.02
N GLY A 375 -29.49 -36.43 22.16
CA GLY A 375 -28.64 -36.15 23.33
C GLY A 375 -29.23 -35.06 24.24
N SER A 376 -28.66 -34.89 25.44
CA SER A 376 -29.01 -33.82 26.39
C SER A 376 -27.81 -32.90 26.57
N VAL A 377 -28.05 -31.59 26.49
CA VAL A 377 -27.06 -30.54 26.73
C VAL A 377 -27.71 -29.51 27.65
N SER A 378 -27.21 -29.40 28.87
CA SER A 378 -27.87 -28.65 29.95
C SER A 378 -27.98 -27.14 29.69
N ASP A 379 -27.10 -26.57 28.86
CA ASP A 379 -27.04 -25.14 28.59
C ASP A 379 -27.36 -24.75 27.14
N ALA A 380 -27.91 -25.68 26.34
CA ALA A 380 -28.17 -25.47 24.92
C ALA A 380 -29.03 -24.23 24.63
N SER A 381 -30.08 -24.00 25.42
CA SER A 381 -30.95 -22.82 25.28
C SER A 381 -30.23 -21.51 25.62
N ARG A 382 -29.41 -21.52 26.67
CA ARG A 382 -28.61 -20.37 27.12
C ARG A 382 -27.56 -19.98 26.09
N VAL A 383 -26.82 -20.97 25.56
CA VAL A 383 -25.78 -20.74 24.55
C VAL A 383 -26.40 -20.21 23.25
N VAL A 384 -27.50 -20.80 22.79
CA VAL A 384 -28.23 -20.32 21.59
C VAL A 384 -28.79 -18.92 21.77
N ALA A 385 -29.38 -18.62 22.94
CA ALA A 385 -29.86 -17.27 23.23
C ALA A 385 -28.70 -16.25 23.17
N GLY A 386 -27.53 -16.59 23.72
CA GLY A 386 -26.32 -15.77 23.66
C GLY A 386 -25.80 -15.51 22.23
N MET A 387 -26.00 -16.45 21.31
CA MET A 387 -25.60 -16.28 19.90
C MET A 387 -26.49 -15.30 19.12
N THR A 388 -27.72 -15.04 19.57
CA THR A 388 -28.69 -14.19 18.85
C THR A 388 -28.16 -12.79 18.55
N ALA A 389 -27.39 -12.19 19.46
CA ALA A 389 -26.75 -10.89 19.23
C ALA A 389 -25.68 -10.94 18.12
N GLY A 390 -24.97 -12.07 17.99
CA GLY A 390 -24.06 -12.33 16.88
C GLY A 390 -24.80 -12.48 15.56
N PHE A 391 -25.89 -13.24 15.54
CA PHE A 391 -26.72 -13.44 14.34
C PHE A 391 -27.37 -12.13 13.87
N ARG A 392 -27.83 -11.28 14.80
CA ARG A 392 -28.35 -9.94 14.47
C ARG A 392 -27.30 -9.06 13.79
N ARG A 393 -26.04 -9.12 14.24
CA ARG A 393 -24.94 -8.40 13.58
C ARG A 393 -24.71 -8.90 12.15
N CYS A 394 -24.71 -10.21 11.93
CA CYS A 394 -24.60 -10.78 10.58
C CYS A 394 -25.73 -10.31 9.65
N TYR A 395 -26.95 -10.21 10.17
CA TYR A 395 -28.11 -9.79 9.38
C TYR A 395 -28.14 -8.28 9.10
N ASN A 396 -27.84 -7.43 10.10
CA ASN A 396 -27.80 -5.98 9.92
C ASN A 396 -26.74 -5.56 8.89
N GLN A 397 -25.58 -6.21 8.88
CA GLN A 397 -24.55 -5.96 7.86
C GLN A 397 -25.03 -6.32 6.45
N ALA A 398 -25.88 -7.34 6.30
CA ALA A 398 -26.45 -7.70 5.02
C ALA A 398 -27.59 -6.76 4.59
N LEU A 399 -28.34 -6.19 5.53
CA LEU A 399 -29.38 -5.19 5.25
C LEU A 399 -28.82 -3.87 4.71
N GLU A 400 -27.56 -3.54 5.01
CA GLU A 400 -26.85 -2.40 4.42
C GLU A 400 -26.64 -2.58 2.90
N GLN A 401 -26.50 -3.82 2.43
CA GLN A 401 -26.25 -4.15 1.02
C GLN A 401 -27.53 -4.58 0.29
N ASN A 402 -28.45 -5.25 0.98
CA ASN A 402 -29.70 -5.78 0.43
C ASN A 402 -30.86 -5.49 1.40
N PRO A 403 -31.57 -4.36 1.24
CA PRO A 403 -32.62 -3.90 2.16
C PRO A 403 -33.87 -4.80 2.26
N ASP A 404 -34.01 -5.76 1.34
CA ASP A 404 -35.16 -6.67 1.23
C ASP A 404 -34.83 -8.11 1.64
N ALA A 405 -33.66 -8.34 2.24
CA ALA A 405 -33.27 -9.66 2.73
C ALA A 405 -34.18 -10.12 3.87
N SER A 406 -34.81 -11.29 3.75
CA SER A 406 -35.65 -11.91 4.78
C SER A 406 -35.75 -13.41 4.59
N GLY A 407 -35.88 -14.18 5.67
CA GLY A 407 -35.97 -15.63 5.57
C GLY A 407 -35.66 -16.35 6.89
N SER A 408 -35.40 -17.65 6.80
CA SER A 408 -35.04 -18.46 7.96
C SER A 408 -33.91 -19.43 7.66
N ILE A 409 -33.10 -19.73 8.67
CA ILE A 409 -32.00 -20.69 8.60
C ILE A 409 -32.26 -21.77 9.64
N ARG A 410 -32.27 -23.04 9.23
CA ARG A 410 -32.18 -24.17 10.15
C ARG A 410 -30.73 -24.59 10.29
N LEU A 411 -30.18 -24.43 11.48
CA LEU A 411 -28.84 -24.91 11.81
C LEU A 411 -28.96 -26.29 12.47
N SER A 412 -28.19 -27.26 12.00
CA SER A 412 -27.95 -28.53 12.68
C SER A 412 -26.52 -28.54 13.19
N ILE A 413 -26.36 -28.51 14.51
CA ILE A 413 -25.07 -28.39 15.20
C ILE A 413 -24.75 -29.74 15.84
N LYS A 414 -23.62 -30.34 15.47
CA LYS A 414 -23.11 -31.55 16.11
C LYS A 414 -22.09 -31.17 17.18
N VAL A 415 -22.40 -31.52 18.43
CA VAL A 415 -21.61 -31.24 19.62
C VAL A 415 -20.82 -32.49 20.01
N GLY A 416 -19.53 -32.31 20.26
CA GLY A 416 -18.61 -33.35 20.69
C GLY A 416 -18.59 -33.60 22.20
N PRO A 417 -17.78 -34.56 22.67
CA PRO A 417 -17.75 -34.98 24.06
C PRO A 417 -17.23 -33.90 25.02
N GLY A 418 -16.42 -32.95 24.56
CA GLY A 418 -15.98 -31.81 25.35
C GLY A 418 -16.93 -30.60 25.26
N GLY A 419 -18.06 -30.72 24.57
CA GLY A 419 -18.99 -29.62 24.33
C GLY A 419 -18.59 -28.70 23.16
N GLU A 420 -17.50 -29.01 22.46
CA GLU A 420 -17.08 -28.29 21.26
C GLU A 420 -17.97 -28.62 20.06
N VAL A 421 -18.14 -27.66 19.15
CA VAL A 421 -18.90 -27.88 17.93
C VAL A 421 -18.01 -28.56 16.87
N GLN A 422 -18.36 -29.79 16.50
CA GLN A 422 -17.62 -30.56 15.49
C GLN A 422 -18.04 -30.19 14.06
N SER A 423 -19.33 -29.95 13.85
CA SER A 423 -19.85 -29.52 12.55
C SER A 423 -21.13 -28.71 12.68
N VAL A 424 -21.34 -27.80 11.72
CA VAL A 424 -22.58 -27.04 11.57
C VAL A 424 -23.05 -27.14 10.13
N THR A 425 -24.27 -27.61 9.95
CA THR A 425 -24.96 -27.60 8.66
C THR A 425 -26.03 -26.53 8.69
N ALA A 426 -25.96 -25.57 7.76
CA ALA A 426 -26.95 -24.51 7.63
C ALA A 426 -27.83 -24.75 6.41
N THR A 427 -29.15 -24.81 6.62
CA THR A 427 -30.15 -24.91 5.56
C THR A 427 -30.94 -23.60 5.49
N PRO A 428 -30.62 -22.69 4.55
CA PRO A 428 -31.35 -21.44 4.39
C PRO A 428 -32.67 -21.65 3.64
N SER A 429 -33.62 -20.74 3.89
CA SER A 429 -34.92 -20.66 3.21
C SER A 429 -35.34 -19.20 3.09
N GLY A 430 -35.96 -18.82 1.97
CA GLY A 430 -36.34 -17.45 1.66
C GLY A 430 -35.24 -16.65 0.94
N ASN A 431 -35.36 -15.32 0.99
CA ASN A 431 -34.46 -14.38 0.32
C ASN A 431 -33.32 -13.95 1.25
N LEU A 432 -32.41 -14.86 1.58
CA LEU A 432 -31.24 -14.60 2.41
C LEU A 432 -29.95 -14.63 1.58
N PRO A 433 -29.14 -13.56 1.60
CA PRO A 433 -27.83 -13.57 0.95
C PRO A 433 -26.91 -14.67 1.51
N PRO A 434 -26.07 -15.33 0.68
CA PRO A 434 -25.11 -16.34 1.14
C PRO A 434 -24.15 -15.83 2.23
N SER A 435 -23.84 -14.52 2.22
CA SER A 435 -23.00 -13.87 3.23
C SER A 435 -23.56 -13.99 4.65
N VAL A 436 -24.88 -13.91 4.81
CA VAL A 436 -25.56 -14.09 6.12
C VAL A 436 -25.43 -15.53 6.58
N VAL A 437 -25.65 -16.49 5.66
CA VAL A 437 -25.58 -17.93 5.97
C VAL A 437 -24.20 -18.32 6.45
N THR A 438 -23.15 -17.89 5.75
CA THR A 438 -21.76 -18.13 6.13
C THR A 438 -21.40 -17.47 7.46
N CYS A 439 -21.83 -16.22 7.68
CA CYS A 439 -21.58 -15.51 8.94
C CYS A 439 -22.24 -16.20 10.14
N VAL A 440 -23.50 -16.62 9.99
CA VAL A 440 -24.27 -17.33 11.02
C VAL A 440 -23.66 -18.72 11.30
N GLN A 441 -23.26 -19.45 10.26
CA GLN A 441 -22.60 -20.74 10.39
C GLN A 441 -21.27 -20.62 11.15
N ALA A 442 -20.44 -19.63 10.82
CA ALA A 442 -19.19 -19.38 11.53
C ALA A 442 -19.39 -19.04 13.01
N ARG A 443 -20.45 -18.27 13.33
CA ARG A 443 -20.82 -17.95 14.71
C ARG A 443 -21.28 -19.18 15.50
N ALA A 444 -22.04 -20.06 14.86
CA ALA A 444 -22.45 -21.33 15.47
C ALA A 444 -21.28 -22.31 15.64
N GLN A 445 -20.33 -22.33 14.71
CA GLN A 445 -19.14 -23.18 14.79
C GLN A 445 -18.17 -22.76 15.91
N ALA A 446 -18.13 -21.47 16.24
CA ALA A 446 -17.32 -20.94 17.34
C ALA A 446 -18.00 -21.07 18.72
N ALA A 447 -19.21 -21.63 18.79
CA ALA A 447 -19.92 -21.81 20.06
C ALA A 447 -19.33 -22.95 20.88
N GLN A 448 -19.45 -22.84 22.20
CA GLN A 448 -19.07 -23.88 23.16
C GLN A 448 -20.29 -24.22 24.01
N PHE A 449 -20.64 -25.50 24.06
CA PHE A 449 -21.71 -26.04 24.88
C PHE A 449 -21.14 -26.76 26.10
N ALA A 450 -22.00 -27.08 27.07
CA ALA A 450 -21.67 -28.04 28.10
C ALA A 450 -21.50 -29.45 27.50
N PRO A 451 -20.62 -30.30 28.08
CA PRO A 451 -20.49 -31.70 27.67
C PRO A 451 -21.84 -32.43 27.69
N PRO A 452 -22.22 -33.13 26.60
CA PRO A 452 -23.46 -33.89 26.55
C PRO A 452 -23.39 -35.19 27.37
N GLU A 453 -24.50 -35.60 28.00
CA GLU A 453 -24.53 -36.78 28.89
C GLU A 453 -24.21 -38.10 28.17
N GLY A 454 -24.29 -38.14 26.83
CA GLY A 454 -24.02 -39.31 25.99
C GLY A 454 -22.76 -39.20 25.10
N GLY A 455 -21.86 -38.25 25.37
CA GLY A 455 -20.60 -38.08 24.62
C GLY A 455 -20.72 -37.42 23.23
N SER A 456 -21.92 -37.30 22.67
CA SER A 456 -22.21 -36.38 21.56
C SER A 456 -23.69 -35.98 21.56
N ALA A 457 -24.01 -34.83 20.98
CA ALA A 457 -25.38 -34.36 20.83
C ALA A 457 -25.59 -33.65 19.49
N VAL A 458 -26.82 -33.64 18.99
CA VAL A 458 -27.22 -32.87 17.81
C VAL A 458 -28.32 -31.89 18.21
N ILE A 459 -28.03 -30.60 18.01
CA ILE A 459 -28.93 -29.50 18.35
C ILE A 459 -29.39 -28.83 17.07
N ASN A 460 -30.71 -28.79 16.87
CA ASN A 460 -31.34 -28.03 15.80
C ASN A 460 -31.71 -26.63 16.32
N VAL A 461 -31.29 -25.61 15.58
CA VAL A 461 -31.53 -24.20 15.93
C VAL A 461 -32.19 -23.52 14.74
N PRO A 462 -33.53 -23.42 14.72
CA PRO A 462 -34.22 -22.56 13.76
C PRO A 462 -34.02 -21.10 14.15
N VAL A 463 -33.54 -20.32 13.17
CA VAL A 463 -33.31 -18.88 13.26
C VAL A 463 -34.15 -18.19 12.19
N SER A 464 -34.98 -17.23 12.57
CA SER A 464 -35.76 -16.40 11.64
C SER A 464 -35.25 -14.97 11.63
N PHE A 465 -35.18 -14.40 10.42
CA PHE A 465 -34.70 -13.07 10.12
C PHE A 465 -35.85 -12.28 9.48
N VAL A 466 -36.31 -11.24 10.17
CA VAL A 466 -37.39 -10.38 9.70
C VAL A 466 -36.95 -8.92 9.77
N LYS A 467 -37.34 -8.15 8.76
CA LYS A 467 -37.19 -6.69 8.77
C LYS A 467 -38.12 -6.10 9.83
N GLN A 468 -37.64 -5.12 10.61
CA GLN A 468 -38.50 -4.36 11.53
C GLN A 468 -39.23 -3.25 10.81
#